data_AF-A0AAP4FU68-F1
#
_entry.id   AF-A0AAP4FU68-F1
#
_cell.length_a   1.000
_cell.length_b   1.000
_cell.length_c   1.000
_cell.angle_alpha   90.00
_cell.angle_beta   90.00
_cell.angle_gamma   90.00
#
_symmetry.space_group_name_H-M   'P 1'
#
loop_
_entity.id
_entity.type
_entity.pdbx_description
1 polymer ?
#
loop_
_entity_poly.entity_id
_entity_poly.type
_entity_poly.pdbx_seq_one_letter_code
_entity_poly.pdbx_strand_id
1 'polypeptide(L)'
;MYVKPISIKPNRNKVTLILLTIITMNLAACDSAEKREFMTGCKMSVRNSSICSCTWDKMTELYSPDKLKAIGQGQIHPPTGFQQQMGKAMSQCMAK
;
A
#
# COMPACT_ATOMS: atom_id res chain seq x y z
N MET A 1 36.06 9.33 -9.41
CA MET A 1 35.77 7.94 -9.82
C MET A 1 34.85 8.02 -11.04
N TYR A 2 35.32 7.60 -12.21
CA TYR A 2 34.55 7.58 -13.46
C TYR A 2 33.97 6.18 -13.68
N VAL A 3 32.65 6.04 -13.72
CA VAL A 3 31.97 4.78 -14.08
C VAL A 3 31.80 4.73 -15.59
N LYS A 4 32.43 3.75 -16.24
CA LYS A 4 32.30 3.48 -17.68
C LYS A 4 30.93 2.84 -17.97
N PRO A 5 30.23 3.24 -19.04
CA PRO A 5 28.98 2.58 -19.43
C PRO A 5 29.24 1.22 -20.08
N ILE A 6 28.58 0.18 -19.56
CA ILE A 6 28.58 -1.18 -20.09
C ILE A 6 27.65 -1.21 -21.32
N SER A 7 28.20 -1.55 -22.49
CA SER A 7 27.41 -1.75 -23.70
C SER A 7 26.92 -3.21 -23.76
N ILE A 8 25.66 -3.44 -23.43
CA ILE A 8 25.01 -4.75 -23.48
C ILE A 8 24.32 -4.88 -24.85
N LYS A 9 24.77 -5.80 -25.70
CA LYS A 9 24.06 -6.17 -26.94
C LYS A 9 22.88 -7.10 -26.61
N PRO A 10 21.62 -6.72 -26.88
CA PRO A 10 20.46 -7.53 -26.53
C PRO A 10 20.24 -8.66 -27.55
N ASN A 11 20.15 -9.91 -27.05
CA ASN A 11 19.77 -11.09 -27.83
C ASN A 11 18.23 -11.26 -27.80
N ARG A 12 17.60 -11.13 -28.97
CA ARG A 12 16.15 -11.01 -29.19
C ARG A 12 15.28 -12.07 -28.49
N ASN A 13 15.81 -13.28 -28.23
CA ASN A 13 15.02 -14.39 -27.68
C ASN A 13 14.97 -14.43 -26.14
N LYS A 14 15.95 -13.83 -25.43
CA LYS A 14 15.96 -13.77 -23.96
C LYS A 14 15.27 -12.52 -23.42
N VAL A 15 15.15 -11.49 -24.26
CA VAL A 15 14.47 -10.23 -23.95
C VAL A 15 12.98 -10.45 -23.70
N THR A 16 12.32 -11.32 -24.47
CA THR A 16 10.89 -11.63 -24.32
C THR A 16 10.55 -12.28 -22.99
N LEU A 17 11.43 -13.14 -22.45
CA LEU A 17 11.19 -13.85 -21.19
C LEU A 17 11.40 -12.97 -19.95
N ILE A 18 12.29 -11.97 -20.03
CA ILE A 18 12.58 -11.03 -18.93
C ILE A 18 11.52 -9.92 -18.88
N LEU A 19 10.93 -9.55 -20.02
CA LEU A 19 9.85 -8.54 -20.08
C LEU A 19 8.56 -9.00 -19.37
N LEU A 20 8.26 -10.30 -19.38
CA LEU A 20 7.05 -10.83 -18.74
C LEU A 20 7.12 -10.86 -17.21
N THR A 21 8.30 -10.92 -16.60
CA THR A 21 8.46 -10.96 -15.13
C THR A 21 8.53 -9.58 -14.48
N ILE A 22 8.77 -8.50 -15.23
CA ILE A 22 8.83 -7.13 -14.69
C ILE A 22 7.43 -6.48 -14.59
N ILE A 23 6.44 -7.00 -15.34
CA ILE A 23 5.08 -6.44 -15.39
C ILE A 23 4.28 -6.72 -14.11
N THR A 24 4.63 -7.76 -13.33
CA THR A 24 3.88 -8.11 -12.11
C THR A 24 4.20 -7.25 -10.89
N MET A 25 5.20 -6.36 -10.98
CA MET A 25 5.67 -5.58 -9.82
C MET A 25 5.36 -4.08 -9.88
N ASN A 26 4.47 -3.68 -10.78
CA ASN A 26 3.99 -2.30 -10.87
C ASN A 26 2.47 -2.22 -10.88
N LEU A 27 1.82 -2.84 -9.88
CA LEU A 27 0.67 -2.16 -9.27
C LEU A 27 1.22 -1.03 -8.38
N ALA A 28 1.92 -0.07 -8.98
CA ALA A 28 1.87 1.30 -8.47
C ALA A 28 0.43 1.74 -8.70
N ALA A 29 -0.46 1.25 -7.82
CA ALA A 29 -1.87 1.46 -7.90
C ALA A 29 -2.08 2.97 -8.04
N CYS A 30 -2.99 3.36 -8.93
CA CYS A 30 -3.71 4.60 -8.70
C CYS A 30 -4.38 4.45 -7.33
N ASP A 31 -3.64 4.84 -6.31
CA ASP A 31 -4.02 4.76 -4.92
C ASP A 31 -5.16 5.78 -4.77
N SER A 32 -6.31 5.33 -4.23
CA SER A 32 -7.50 6.16 -4.14
C SER A 32 -7.24 7.37 -3.22
N ALA A 33 -8.02 8.43 -3.35
CA ALA A 33 -7.83 9.62 -2.49
C ALA A 33 -7.93 9.24 -1.00
N GLU A 34 -8.86 8.34 -0.68
CA GLU A 34 -9.11 7.80 0.66
C GLU A 34 -7.88 7.04 1.18
N LYS A 35 -7.28 6.17 0.36
CA LYS A 35 -6.10 5.40 0.74
C LYS A 35 -4.89 6.32 0.93
N ARG A 36 -4.71 7.35 0.09
CA ARG A 36 -3.65 8.37 0.28
C ARG A 36 -3.80 9.14 1.59
N GLU A 37 -5.00 9.59 1.92
CA GLU A 37 -5.30 10.29 3.18
C GLU A 37 -5.00 9.38 4.37
N PHE A 38 -5.48 8.13 4.34
CA PHE A 38 -5.19 7.14 5.36
C PHE A 38 -3.70 6.88 5.52
N MET A 39 -2.99 6.66 4.41
CA MET A 39 -1.55 6.42 4.39
C MET A 39 -0.79 7.59 5.00
N THR A 40 -1.24 8.83 4.77
CA THR A 40 -0.64 10.02 5.36
C THR A 40 -0.80 10.01 6.87
N GLY A 41 -2.04 9.79 7.37
CA GLY A 41 -2.31 9.68 8.80
C GLY A 41 -1.52 8.54 9.46
N CYS A 42 -1.55 7.36 8.88
CA CYS A 42 -0.85 6.19 9.41
C CYS A 42 0.67 6.37 9.42
N LYS A 43 1.27 6.97 8.39
CA LYS A 43 2.71 7.24 8.35
C LYS A 43 3.15 8.21 9.45
N MET A 44 2.30 9.16 9.85
CA MET A 44 2.59 10.01 11.01
C MET A 44 2.68 9.20 12.31
N SER A 45 1.87 8.15 12.44
CA SER A 45 1.86 7.29 13.63
C SER A 45 2.98 6.25 13.65
N VAL A 46 3.23 5.55 12.53
CA VAL A 46 4.08 4.34 12.49
C VAL A 46 5.36 4.53 11.67
N ARG A 47 5.42 5.56 10.81
CA ARG A 47 6.56 5.86 9.91
C ARG A 47 6.97 4.73 8.95
N ASN A 48 6.12 3.71 8.77
CA ASN A 48 6.37 2.59 7.86
C ASN A 48 5.23 2.48 6.84
N SER A 49 5.53 2.73 5.57
CA SER A 49 4.56 2.70 4.48
C SER A 49 3.98 1.31 4.22
N SER A 50 4.76 0.24 4.41
CA SER A 50 4.33 -1.13 4.16
C SER A 50 3.32 -1.59 5.21
N ILE A 51 3.56 -1.26 6.49
CA ILE A 51 2.60 -1.52 7.57
C ILE A 51 1.30 -0.74 7.33
N CYS A 52 1.40 0.53 6.91
CA CYS A 52 0.22 1.33 6.61
C CYS A 52 -0.59 0.80 5.43
N SER A 53 0.06 0.35 4.34
CA SER A 53 -0.68 -0.25 3.22
C SER A 53 -1.37 -1.54 3.65
N CYS A 54 -0.67 -2.41 4.39
CA CYS A 54 -1.26 -3.65 4.90
C CYS A 54 -2.47 -3.37 5.80
N THR A 55 -2.38 -2.37 6.67
CA THR A 55 -3.46 -1.99 7.58
C THR A 55 -4.65 -1.44 6.80
N TRP A 56 -4.41 -0.62 5.77
CA TRP A 56 -5.45 -0.16 4.86
C TRP A 56 -6.17 -1.34 4.20
N ASP A 57 -5.41 -2.24 3.59
CA ASP A 57 -5.97 -3.37 2.85
C ASP A 57 -6.87 -4.22 3.77
N LYS A 58 -6.41 -4.49 5.00
CA LYS A 58 -7.18 -5.18 6.06
C LYS A 58 -8.44 -4.44 6.50
N MET A 59 -8.39 -3.12 6.64
CA MET A 59 -9.56 -2.32 7.01
C MET A 59 -10.57 -2.25 5.86
N THR A 60 -10.11 -2.25 4.61
CA THR A 60 -10.99 -2.23 3.43
C THR A 60 -11.69 -3.55 3.14
N GLU A 61 -11.20 -4.67 3.71
CA GLU A 61 -11.94 -5.95 3.73
C GLU A 61 -13.23 -5.85 4.57
N LEU A 62 -13.29 -4.92 5.53
CA LEU A 62 -14.37 -4.81 6.52
C LEU A 62 -15.26 -3.58 6.31
N TYR A 63 -14.69 -2.49 5.78
CA TYR A 63 -15.36 -1.21 5.61
C TYR A 63 -15.02 -0.63 4.24
N SER A 64 -16.00 -0.06 3.54
CA SER A 64 -15.71 0.64 2.29
C SER A 64 -14.75 1.82 2.52
N PRO A 65 -13.90 2.16 1.54
CA PRO A 65 -13.02 3.33 1.61
C PRO A 65 -13.76 4.63 2.00
N ASP A 66 -14.94 4.86 1.44
CA ASP A 66 -15.77 6.04 1.75
C ASP A 66 -16.20 6.07 3.22
N LYS A 67 -16.53 4.90 3.79
CA LYS A 67 -16.91 4.79 5.20
C LYS A 67 -15.72 5.06 6.11
N LEU A 68 -14.54 4.54 5.77
CA LEU A 68 -13.30 4.82 6.50
C LEU A 68 -12.96 6.31 6.49
N LYS A 69 -13.14 6.97 5.33
CA LYS A 69 -12.96 8.41 5.18
C LYS A 69 -13.96 9.20 6.01
N ALA A 70 -15.25 8.87 5.95
CA ALA A 70 -16.29 9.55 6.73
C ALA A 70 -16.04 9.42 8.25
N ILE A 71 -15.53 8.28 8.71
CA ILE A 71 -15.11 8.09 10.11
C ILE A 71 -13.89 8.97 10.45
N GLY A 72 -12.85 8.94 9.60
CA GLY A 72 -11.63 9.74 9.82
C GLY A 72 -11.88 11.25 9.81
N GLN A 73 -12.89 11.70 9.06
CA GLN A 73 -13.33 13.09 8.99
C GLN A 73 -14.36 13.46 10.08
N GLY A 74 -14.76 12.51 10.93
CA GLY A 74 -15.76 12.75 11.99
C GLY A 74 -17.19 12.97 11.48
N GLN A 75 -17.47 12.65 10.21
CA GLN A 75 -18.81 12.80 9.61
C GLN A 75 -19.80 11.75 10.12
N ILE A 76 -19.28 10.56 10.46
CA ILE A 76 -20.07 9.48 11.05
C ILE A 76 -19.36 8.91 12.27
N HIS A 77 -20.15 8.38 13.20
CA HIS A 77 -19.60 7.67 14.35
C HIS A 77 -18.99 6.34 13.90
N PRO A 78 -17.80 5.97 14.42
CA PRO A 78 -17.23 4.65 14.19
C PRO A 78 -18.19 3.56 14.67
N PRO A 79 -18.38 2.46 13.93
CA PRO A 79 -19.18 1.33 14.39
C PRO A 79 -18.55 0.67 15.62
N THR A 80 -19.34 -0.10 16.36
CA THR A 80 -18.88 -0.83 17.54
C THR A 80 -17.69 -1.73 17.19
N GLY A 81 -16.62 -1.64 17.97
CA GLY A 81 -15.40 -2.43 17.77
C GLY A 81 -14.48 -1.92 16.66
N PHE A 82 -14.77 -0.79 16.00
CA PHE A 82 -13.92 -0.22 14.95
C PHE A 82 -12.46 -0.04 15.39
N GLN A 83 -12.25 0.57 16.56
CA GLN A 83 -10.90 0.81 17.10
C GLN A 83 -10.16 -0.49 17.42
N GLN A 84 -10.88 -1.51 17.90
CA GLN A 84 -10.30 -2.84 18.16
C GLN A 84 -9.88 -3.51 16.86
N GLN A 85 -10.70 -3.40 15.81
CA GLN A 85 -10.39 -3.96 14.49
C GLN A 85 -9.19 -3.23 13.84
N MET A 86 -9.14 -1.91 13.96
CA MET A 86 -8.00 -1.11 13.51
C MET A 86 -6.70 -1.51 14.23
N GLY A 87 -6.74 -1.60 15.56
CA GLY A 87 -5.60 -2.02 16.37
C GLY A 87 -5.14 -3.45 16.04
N LYS A 88 -6.09 -4.37 15.84
CA LYS A 88 -5.81 -5.76 15.41
C LYS A 88 -5.16 -5.80 14.02
N ALA A 89 -5.72 -5.08 13.05
CA ALA A 89 -5.17 -5.01 11.70
C ALA A 89 -3.73 -4.48 11.72
N MET A 90 -3.48 -3.39 12.46
CA MET A 90 -2.15 -2.83 12.62
C MET A 90 -1.17 -3.83 13.26
N SER A 91 -1.57 -4.50 14.35
CA SER A 91 -0.74 -5.50 15.02
C SER A 91 -0.41 -6.69 14.12
N GLN A 92 -1.38 -7.18 13.35
CA GLN A 92 -1.16 -8.26 12.37
C GLN A 92 -0.19 -7.84 11.26
N CYS A 93 -0.24 -6.57 10.84
CA CYS A 93 0.66 -6.03 9.83
C CYS A 93 2.07 -5.73 10.35
N MET A 94 2.22 -5.41 11.64
CA MET A 94 3.52 -5.26 12.30
C MET A 94 4.23 -6.61 12.53
N ALA A 95 3.46 -7.68 12.74
CA ALA A 95 3.98 -9.03 12.94
C ALA A 95 4.33 -9.76 11.63
N LYS A 96 4.14 -9.11 10.48
CA LYS A 96 4.42 -9.64 9.13
C LYS A 96 5.80 -9.21 8.67
#